data_AF-A0A9D1FXS3-F1
#
_entry.id   AF-A0A9D1FXS3-F1
#
_cell.length_a   1.000
_cell.length_b   1.000
_cell.length_c   1.000
_cell.angle_alpha   90.00
_cell.angle_beta   90.00
_cell.angle_gamma   90.00
#
_symmetry.space_group_name_H-M   'P 1'
#
loop_
_entity.id
_entity.type
_entity.pdbx_description
1 polymer ?
#
loop_
_entity_poly.entity_id
_entity_poly.type
_entity_poly.pdbx_seq_one_letter_code
_entity_poly.pdbx_strand_id
1 'polypeptide(L)'
;DIFRKTFVSTQKEIAAVFENDKAADGVAGNLPKNWISKINAKTEEEKNQIIKKVLLAFRAAIKHLKPYNAPEQSKEYSIRKVQLENKRVKEASHFLTKALRHFGILSETGSVNFKRRKVHGAYINRGYVLREKSENPTLEKLFIKTFKKYNKEIIEANYNGTYSETAHGLNINELNCKYISKIYWGDVKGNYMATEYETPPKYSSPIVQFKKTYKTLQDFAKDFKSQTGLDITELIERGIRPGRTDWKGEFAPYDKCHIIMSYLQSELKKVGLYHGDLHKDNAIIGTDNNGKAIVKIIDIGGVMKR
;
A
#
# COMPACT_ATOMS: atom_id res chain seq x y z
N ASP A 1 3.21 25.84 11.95
CA ASP A 1 4.15 25.00 12.72
C ASP A 1 4.10 23.50 12.51
N ILE A 2 2.93 22.87 12.32
CA ILE A 2 2.84 21.40 12.12
C ILE A 2 3.64 20.95 10.89
N PHE A 3 3.49 21.61 9.74
CA PHE A 3 4.24 21.30 8.52
C PHE A 3 5.77 21.34 8.72
N ARG A 4 6.30 22.38 9.37
CA ARG A 4 7.75 22.48 9.68
C ARG A 4 8.26 21.34 10.56
N LYS A 5 7.47 20.87 11.54
CA LYS A 5 7.84 19.72 12.39
C LYS A 5 7.85 18.40 11.62
N THR A 6 6.87 18.18 10.74
CA THR A 6 6.82 16.99 9.87
C THR A 6 8.06 16.91 8.97
N PHE A 7 8.46 18.03 8.37
CA PHE A 7 9.60 18.10 7.46
C PHE A 7 10.95 17.78 8.11
N VAL A 8 11.21 18.29 9.32
CA VAL A 8 12.45 17.97 10.05
C VAL A 8 12.48 16.50 10.46
N SER A 9 11.33 15.91 10.81
CA SER A 9 11.24 14.48 11.11
C SER A 9 11.52 13.63 9.87
N THR A 10 10.90 13.91 8.72
CA THR A 10 11.10 13.11 7.50
C THR A 10 12.53 13.17 6.97
N GLN A 11 13.22 14.31 7.06
CA GLN A 11 14.64 14.38 6.68
C GLN A 11 15.53 13.53 7.58
N LYS A 12 15.29 13.56 8.90
CA LYS A 12 16.00 12.68 9.85
C LYS A 12 15.68 11.21 9.58
N GLU A 13 14.43 10.88 9.29
CA GLU A 13 14.00 9.53 8.91
C GLU A 13 14.72 9.06 7.63
N ILE A 14 14.79 9.90 6.59
CA ILE A 14 15.51 9.58 5.35
C ILE A 14 17.00 9.37 5.63
N ALA A 15 17.64 10.26 6.40
CA ALA A 15 19.06 10.13 6.73
C ALA A 15 19.36 8.84 7.50
N ALA A 16 18.50 8.51 8.49
CA ALA A 16 18.61 7.29 9.27
C ALA A 16 18.43 6.01 8.44
N VAL A 17 17.53 6.05 7.45
CA VAL A 17 17.15 4.87 6.66
C VAL A 17 18.04 4.67 5.42
N PHE A 18 18.50 5.75 4.77
CA PHE A 18 19.15 5.68 3.47
C PHE A 18 20.53 6.33 3.40
N GLU A 19 20.77 7.48 4.04
CA GLU A 19 21.98 8.27 3.78
C GLU A 19 23.19 7.79 4.58
N ASN A 20 22.97 7.20 5.76
CA ASN A 20 24.05 6.66 6.59
C ASN A 20 24.53 5.26 6.15
N ASP A 21 23.77 4.56 5.31
CA ASP A 21 24.08 3.19 4.89
C ASP A 21 24.50 3.12 3.41
N LYS A 22 25.81 3.20 3.15
CA LYS A 22 26.35 2.97 1.79
C LYS A 22 26.18 1.52 1.32
N ALA A 23 25.99 0.55 2.22
CA ALA A 23 25.83 -0.87 1.90
C ALA A 23 24.41 -1.22 1.40
N ALA A 24 23.42 -0.39 1.76
CA ALA A 24 22.02 -0.50 1.36
C ALA A 24 21.80 -0.35 -0.16
N ASP A 25 22.76 0.19 -0.92
CA ASP A 25 22.67 0.40 -2.38
C ASP A 25 21.36 1.11 -2.83
N GLY A 26 20.81 1.97 -1.97
CA GLY A 26 19.53 2.64 -2.20
C GLY A 26 18.30 1.73 -2.07
N VAL A 27 18.38 0.67 -1.26
CA VAL A 27 17.23 -0.15 -0.85
C VAL A 27 17.10 -0.10 0.65
N ALA A 28 15.91 0.16 1.18
CA ALA A 28 15.64 0.10 2.60
C ALA A 28 14.40 -0.72 2.92
N GLY A 29 14.40 -1.40 4.06
CA GLY A 29 13.38 -2.37 4.43
C GLY A 29 13.75 -3.80 4.00
N ASN A 30 12.80 -4.72 4.07
CA ASN A 30 13.07 -6.14 3.82
C ASN A 30 11.87 -6.83 3.13
N LEU A 31 12.11 -8.02 2.60
CA LEU A 31 11.05 -8.88 2.05
C LEU A 31 10.06 -9.29 3.16
N PRO A 32 8.82 -9.69 2.80
CA PRO A 32 7.88 -10.26 3.76
C PRO A 32 8.47 -11.45 4.52
N LYS A 33 8.15 -11.58 5.82
CA LYS A 33 8.72 -12.63 6.68
C LYS A 33 8.46 -14.04 6.15
N ASN A 34 7.27 -14.28 5.60
CA ASN A 34 6.89 -15.56 4.99
C ASN A 34 7.59 -15.85 3.65
N TRP A 35 8.21 -14.84 3.02
CA TRP A 35 9.10 -15.05 1.88
C TRP A 35 10.50 -15.40 2.35
N ILE A 36 11.00 -14.64 3.35
CA ILE A 36 12.33 -14.86 3.94
C ILE A 36 12.45 -16.26 4.54
N SER A 37 11.39 -16.75 5.21
CA SER A 37 11.38 -18.08 5.82
C SER A 37 11.50 -19.25 4.82
N LYS A 38 11.33 -19.00 3.52
CA LYS A 38 11.46 -20.00 2.46
C LYS A 38 12.84 -20.03 1.81
N ILE A 39 13.66 -19.02 2.07
CA ILE A 39 15.01 -18.96 1.51
C ILE A 39 15.81 -20.12 2.10
N ASN A 40 16.30 -21.00 1.21
CA ASN A 40 17.16 -22.10 1.58
C ASN A 40 18.62 -21.60 1.64
N ALA A 41 19.07 -21.17 2.81
CA ALA A 41 20.43 -20.71 3.07
C ALA A 41 21.00 -21.46 4.28
N LYS A 42 22.31 -21.75 4.24
CA LYS A 42 23.01 -22.47 5.32
C LYS A 42 23.43 -21.54 6.46
N THR A 43 23.64 -20.26 6.16
CA THR A 43 24.02 -19.23 7.14
C THR A 43 23.18 -17.97 6.98
N GLU A 44 23.16 -17.12 8.03
CA GLU A 44 22.44 -15.84 7.97
C GLU A 44 23.13 -14.86 6.99
N GLU A 45 24.45 -14.91 6.83
CA GLU A 45 25.17 -14.14 5.80
C GLU A 45 24.74 -14.52 4.39
N GLU A 46 24.66 -15.82 4.09
CA GLU A 46 24.20 -16.31 2.79
C GLU A 46 22.76 -15.88 2.52
N LYS A 47 21.90 -15.99 3.53
CA LYS A 47 20.50 -15.54 3.46
C LYS A 47 20.40 -14.05 3.18
N ASN A 48 21.19 -13.21 3.86
CA ASN A 48 21.23 -11.77 3.63
C ASN A 48 21.73 -11.43 2.21
N GLN A 49 22.69 -12.17 1.69
CA GLN A 49 23.13 -12.03 0.29
C GLN A 49 22.02 -12.41 -0.69
N ILE A 50 21.28 -13.48 -0.44
CA ILE A 50 20.14 -13.90 -1.25
C ILE A 50 19.04 -12.83 -1.23
N ILE A 51 18.67 -12.32 -0.05
CA ILE A 51 17.71 -11.22 0.10
C ILE A 51 18.13 -10.02 -0.75
N LYS A 52 19.40 -9.60 -0.67
CA LYS A 52 19.93 -8.50 -1.50
C LYS A 52 19.79 -8.80 -2.99
N LYS A 53 20.14 -10.01 -3.45
CA LYS A 53 19.98 -10.41 -4.86
C LYS A 53 18.52 -10.39 -5.32
N VAL A 54 17.58 -10.82 -4.47
CA VAL A 54 16.14 -10.78 -4.76
C VAL A 54 15.66 -9.34 -4.90
N LEU A 55 16.02 -8.45 -3.97
CA LEU A 55 15.66 -7.03 -4.03
C LEU A 55 16.21 -6.36 -5.32
N LEU A 56 17.43 -6.70 -5.72
CA LEU A 56 18.01 -6.26 -7.00
C LEU A 56 17.30 -6.84 -8.23
N ALA A 57 16.80 -8.08 -8.16
CA ALA A 57 15.96 -8.64 -9.23
C ALA A 57 14.63 -7.88 -9.37
N PHE A 58 14.00 -7.49 -8.26
CA PHE A 58 12.82 -6.62 -8.29
C PHE A 58 13.11 -5.27 -8.96
N ARG A 59 14.23 -4.62 -8.61
CA ARG A 59 14.69 -3.38 -9.27
C ARG A 59 14.75 -3.54 -10.79
N ALA A 60 15.38 -4.61 -11.27
CA ALA A 60 15.51 -4.87 -12.70
C ALA A 60 14.13 -5.09 -13.36
N ALA A 61 13.28 -5.92 -12.74
CA ALA A 61 11.93 -6.19 -13.24
C ALA A 61 11.09 -4.91 -13.33
N ILE A 62 11.14 -4.04 -12.32
CA ILE A 62 10.35 -2.81 -12.25
C ILE A 62 10.87 -1.75 -13.23
N LYS A 63 12.19 -1.62 -13.41
CA LYS A 63 12.75 -0.77 -14.47
C LYS A 63 12.29 -1.19 -15.87
N HIS A 64 12.07 -2.49 -16.08
CA HIS A 64 11.52 -3.02 -17.34
C HIS A 64 10.06 -2.61 -17.58
N LEU A 65 9.28 -2.34 -16.52
CA LEU A 65 7.88 -1.89 -16.57
C LEU A 65 7.71 -0.41 -16.97
N LYS A 66 8.76 0.23 -17.52
CA LYS A 66 8.73 1.65 -17.92
C LYS A 66 7.52 2.01 -18.80
N PRO A 67 7.01 3.25 -18.75
CA PRO A 67 5.88 3.66 -19.56
C PRO A 67 6.12 3.58 -21.08
N TYR A 68 5.04 3.46 -21.84
CA TYR A 68 5.03 3.77 -23.27
C TYR A 68 5.08 5.30 -23.47
N ASN A 69 5.77 5.76 -24.50
CA ASN A 69 6.19 7.16 -24.65
C ASN A 69 5.87 7.80 -26.03
N ALA A 70 4.95 7.25 -26.83
CA ALA A 70 4.52 7.96 -28.05
C ALA A 70 3.57 9.14 -27.71
N PRO A 71 3.26 10.05 -28.65
CA PRO A 71 2.33 11.16 -28.41
C PRO A 71 0.91 10.69 -28.16
N GLU A 72 0.22 11.23 -27.15
CA GLU A 72 -1.10 10.74 -26.71
C GLU A 72 -2.20 10.79 -27.78
N GLN A 73 -2.05 11.67 -28.77
CA GLN A 73 -3.05 11.94 -29.80
C GLN A 73 -2.93 11.04 -31.04
N SER A 74 -1.93 10.16 -31.14
CA SER A 74 -1.78 9.30 -32.32
C SER A 74 -2.64 8.02 -32.25
N LYS A 75 -3.10 7.51 -33.40
CA LYS A 75 -3.85 6.24 -33.45
C LYS A 75 -2.98 5.06 -33.02
N GLU A 76 -1.70 5.11 -33.37
CA GLU A 76 -0.68 4.15 -32.98
C GLU A 76 -0.45 4.14 -31.47
N TYR A 77 -0.65 5.28 -30.79
CA TYR A 77 -0.41 5.43 -29.36
C TYR A 77 -1.21 4.40 -28.56
N SER A 78 -2.52 4.33 -28.76
CA SER A 78 -3.40 3.49 -27.94
C SER A 78 -3.12 1.99 -28.14
N ILE A 79 -3.00 1.53 -29.39
CA ILE A 79 -2.82 0.11 -29.71
C ILE A 79 -1.42 -0.37 -29.30
N ARG A 80 -0.37 0.36 -29.70
CA ARG A 80 1.02 -0.03 -29.38
C ARG A 80 1.32 0.12 -27.90
N LYS A 81 0.70 1.08 -27.19
CA LYS A 81 0.79 1.21 -25.73
C LYS A 81 0.32 -0.06 -25.03
N VAL A 82 -0.91 -0.51 -25.30
CA VAL A 82 -1.47 -1.71 -24.65
C VAL A 82 -0.61 -2.94 -24.94
N GLN A 83 -0.22 -3.14 -26.20
CA GLN A 83 0.62 -4.28 -26.60
C GLN A 83 1.99 -4.27 -25.92
N LEU A 84 2.71 -3.13 -25.96
CA LEU A 84 4.04 -3.03 -25.37
C LEU A 84 4.01 -3.17 -23.84
N GLU A 85 3.04 -2.54 -23.18
CA GLU A 85 2.92 -2.63 -21.74
C GLU A 85 2.56 -4.04 -21.27
N ASN A 86 1.66 -4.73 -21.99
CA ASN A 86 1.36 -6.14 -21.69
C ASN A 86 2.57 -7.04 -21.92
N LYS A 87 3.35 -6.80 -22.98
CA LYS A 87 4.61 -7.51 -23.23
C LYS A 87 5.60 -7.32 -22.07
N ARG A 88 5.86 -6.06 -21.66
CA ARG A 88 6.75 -5.73 -20.53
C ARG A 88 6.28 -6.37 -19.23
N VAL A 89 4.99 -6.35 -18.95
CA VAL A 89 4.39 -7.01 -17.77
C VAL A 89 4.68 -8.52 -17.78
N LYS A 90 4.49 -9.20 -18.92
CA LYS A 90 4.79 -10.64 -19.05
C LYS A 90 6.28 -10.92 -18.86
N GLU A 91 7.14 -10.16 -19.51
CA GLU A 91 8.60 -10.32 -19.43
C GLU A 91 9.13 -10.08 -18.01
N ALA A 92 8.71 -8.99 -17.35
CA ALA A 92 9.08 -8.70 -15.97
C ALA A 92 8.59 -9.77 -14.99
N SER A 93 7.35 -10.26 -15.19
CA SER A 93 6.78 -11.35 -14.39
C SER A 93 7.58 -12.65 -14.55
N HIS A 94 7.96 -13.00 -15.78
CA HIS A 94 8.74 -14.20 -16.09
C HIS A 94 10.15 -14.11 -15.51
N PHE A 95 10.82 -12.98 -15.69
CA PHE A 95 12.14 -12.71 -15.11
C PHE A 95 12.12 -12.87 -13.59
N LEU A 96 11.15 -12.21 -12.92
CA LEU A 96 11.05 -12.28 -11.47
C LEU A 96 10.68 -13.69 -10.98
N THR A 97 9.81 -14.40 -11.71
CA THR A 97 9.49 -15.81 -11.43
C THR A 97 10.74 -16.67 -11.41
N LYS A 98 11.60 -16.56 -12.43
CA LYS A 98 12.87 -17.31 -12.48
C LYS A 98 13.76 -16.99 -11.29
N ALA A 99 13.91 -15.71 -10.94
CA ALA A 99 14.73 -15.30 -9.81
C ALA A 99 14.18 -15.86 -8.47
N LEU A 100 12.87 -15.75 -8.22
CA LEU A 100 12.28 -16.23 -6.97
C LEU A 100 12.34 -17.75 -6.82
N ARG A 101 12.22 -18.52 -7.92
CA ARG A 101 12.44 -19.97 -7.91
C ARG A 101 13.89 -20.32 -7.60
N HIS A 102 14.83 -19.67 -8.27
CA HIS A 102 16.26 -19.88 -8.06
C HIS A 102 16.68 -19.70 -6.60
N PHE A 103 16.03 -18.78 -5.87
CA PHE A 103 16.31 -18.52 -4.44
C PHE A 103 15.38 -19.26 -3.47
N GLY A 104 14.57 -20.22 -3.95
CA GLY A 104 13.70 -21.06 -3.11
C GLY A 104 12.45 -20.36 -2.54
N ILE A 105 12.20 -19.10 -2.89
CA ILE A 105 11.03 -18.35 -2.41
C ILE A 105 9.74 -18.87 -3.06
N LEU A 106 9.84 -19.33 -4.31
CA LEU A 106 8.73 -19.84 -5.11
C LEU A 106 8.99 -21.29 -5.51
N SER A 107 7.95 -22.12 -5.54
CA SER A 107 8.06 -23.49 -6.05
C SER A 107 8.36 -23.53 -7.55
N GLU A 108 8.93 -24.64 -8.02
CA GLU A 108 9.26 -24.84 -9.44
C GLU A 108 8.04 -24.73 -10.38
N THR A 109 6.85 -25.05 -9.89
CA THR A 109 5.60 -24.93 -10.64
C THR A 109 4.92 -23.57 -10.45
N GLY A 110 5.17 -22.87 -9.34
CA GLY A 110 4.58 -21.57 -9.02
C GLY A 110 5.13 -20.44 -9.88
N SER A 111 4.31 -19.44 -10.19
CA SER A 111 4.77 -18.23 -10.91
C SER A 111 4.29 -16.96 -10.20
N VAL A 112 4.95 -15.82 -10.44
CA VAL A 112 4.43 -14.51 -10.01
C VAL A 112 4.03 -13.68 -11.21
N ASN A 113 3.04 -12.81 -11.04
CA ASN A 113 2.53 -11.98 -12.13
C ASN A 113 2.21 -10.56 -11.66
N PHE A 114 2.74 -9.58 -12.38
CA PHE A 114 2.37 -8.18 -12.22
C PHE A 114 1.04 -7.88 -12.91
N LYS A 115 0.10 -7.29 -12.17
CA LYS A 115 -1.14 -6.72 -12.72
C LYS A 115 -1.15 -5.22 -12.51
N ARG A 116 -1.17 -4.44 -13.60
CA ARG A 116 -1.29 -2.98 -13.53
C ARG A 116 -2.59 -2.59 -12.82
N ARG A 117 -2.50 -1.57 -11.96
CA ARG A 117 -3.64 -0.91 -11.31
C ARG A 117 -3.67 0.57 -11.68
N LYS A 118 -4.88 1.12 -11.71
CA LYS A 118 -5.08 2.56 -11.75
C LYS A 118 -4.73 3.12 -10.37
N VAL A 119 -3.95 4.19 -10.36
CA VAL A 119 -3.51 4.91 -9.17
C VAL A 119 -3.66 6.40 -9.47
N HIS A 120 -3.97 7.18 -8.45
CA HIS A 120 -4.06 8.63 -8.53
C HIS A 120 -3.08 9.23 -7.53
N GLY A 121 -2.46 10.34 -7.88
CA GLY A 121 -1.49 11.04 -7.03
C GLY A 121 -0.49 11.82 -7.86
N ALA A 122 -0.12 13.01 -7.40
CA ALA A 122 0.77 13.91 -8.13
C ALA A 122 2.13 13.26 -8.42
N TYR A 123 2.65 12.47 -7.48
CA TYR A 123 4.00 11.89 -7.48
C TYR A 123 4.05 10.44 -7.97
N ILE A 124 2.89 9.79 -8.11
CA ILE A 124 2.79 8.39 -8.50
C ILE A 124 2.86 8.28 -10.03
N ASN A 125 3.71 7.38 -10.51
CA ASN A 125 3.76 7.03 -11.93
C ASN A 125 2.80 5.87 -12.22
N ARG A 126 2.98 4.72 -11.54
CA ARG A 126 2.14 3.52 -11.75
C ARG A 126 1.98 2.71 -10.47
N GLY A 127 0.91 1.93 -10.42
CA GLY A 127 0.71 0.88 -9.42
C GLY A 127 0.66 -0.49 -10.08
N TYR A 128 1.25 -1.48 -9.43
CA TYR A 128 1.18 -2.88 -9.82
C TYR A 128 0.84 -3.74 -8.62
N VAL A 129 0.04 -4.78 -8.82
CA VAL A 129 -0.12 -5.86 -7.85
C VAL A 129 0.74 -7.01 -8.31
N LEU A 130 1.65 -7.46 -7.47
CA LEU A 130 2.34 -8.73 -7.66
C LEU A 130 1.60 -9.81 -6.86
N ARG A 131 1.27 -10.91 -7.52
CA ARG A 131 0.66 -12.06 -6.88
C ARG A 131 1.27 -13.35 -7.39
N GLU A 132 1.32 -14.34 -6.51
CA GLU A 132 1.59 -15.71 -6.91
C GLU A 132 0.40 -16.27 -7.69
N LYS A 133 0.73 -17.09 -8.69
CA LYS A 133 -0.16 -17.97 -9.44
C LYS A 133 0.34 -19.40 -9.24
N SER A 134 -0.35 -20.09 -8.35
CA SER A 134 -0.22 -21.52 -8.05
C SER A 134 -1.58 -22.01 -7.54
N GLU A 135 -1.74 -23.33 -7.43
CA GLU A 135 -2.96 -23.94 -6.88
C GLU A 135 -3.20 -23.50 -5.42
N ASN A 136 -2.13 -23.43 -4.63
CA ASN A 136 -2.13 -22.97 -3.25
C ASN A 136 -1.11 -21.83 -3.06
N PRO A 137 -1.50 -20.56 -3.30
CA PRO A 137 -0.62 -19.41 -3.12
C PRO A 137 -0.15 -19.28 -1.67
N THR A 138 1.16 -19.22 -1.48
CA THR A 138 1.81 -19.14 -0.17
C THR A 138 2.59 -17.84 0.02
N LEU A 139 2.74 -17.04 -1.05
CA LEU A 139 3.34 -15.72 -1.00
C LEU A 139 2.28 -14.65 -0.75
N GLU A 140 2.61 -13.74 0.14
CA GLU A 140 1.84 -12.52 0.31
C GLU A 140 1.78 -11.70 -0.98
N LYS A 141 0.62 -11.09 -1.25
CA LYS A 141 0.46 -10.19 -2.39
C LYS A 141 1.11 -8.85 -2.07
N LEU A 142 1.81 -8.30 -3.06
CA LEU A 142 2.48 -7.01 -2.91
C LEU A 142 1.83 -5.95 -3.79
N PHE A 143 1.76 -4.74 -3.28
CA PHE A 143 1.45 -3.55 -4.06
C PHE A 143 2.75 -2.80 -4.32
N ILE A 144 3.09 -2.65 -5.59
CA ILE A 144 4.28 -1.94 -6.04
C ILE A 144 3.85 -0.58 -6.56
N LYS A 145 4.17 0.46 -5.79
CA LYS A 145 3.95 1.86 -6.14
C LYS A 145 5.24 2.40 -6.76
N THR A 146 5.19 2.78 -8.03
CA THR A 146 6.31 3.43 -8.72
C THR A 146 6.10 4.93 -8.78
N PHE A 147 7.19 5.67 -8.69
CA PHE A 147 7.16 7.12 -8.61
C PHE A 147 7.58 7.75 -9.94
N LYS A 148 7.18 9.01 -10.16
CA LYS A 148 7.70 9.81 -11.28
C LYS A 148 9.18 10.14 -10.99
N LYS A 149 10.00 10.26 -12.03
CA LYS A 149 11.37 10.75 -11.87
C LYS A 149 11.29 12.25 -11.60
N TYR A 150 11.77 12.68 -10.43
CA TYR A 150 11.96 14.10 -10.14
C TYR A 150 13.39 14.53 -10.50
N ASN A 151 13.52 15.73 -11.04
CA ASN A 151 14.83 16.37 -11.13
C ASN A 151 15.30 16.67 -9.71
N LYS A 152 16.56 16.34 -9.43
CA LYS A 152 17.17 16.26 -8.09
C LYS A 152 17.32 17.61 -7.36
N GLU A 153 16.83 18.71 -7.92
CA GLU A 153 16.98 20.03 -7.34
C GLU A 153 15.86 20.30 -6.33
N ILE A 154 16.11 19.79 -5.12
CA ILE A 154 15.93 20.45 -3.82
C ILE A 154 14.48 20.76 -3.38
N ILE A 155 14.18 20.35 -2.13
CA ILE A 155 12.96 20.57 -1.32
C ILE A 155 11.82 19.54 -1.51
N GLU A 156 11.25 19.34 -2.70
CA GLU A 156 10.06 18.47 -2.84
C GLU A 156 10.32 16.98 -2.60
N ALA A 157 11.50 16.46 -2.98
CA ALA A 157 11.86 15.05 -2.77
C ALA A 157 12.04 14.66 -1.29
N ASN A 158 12.24 15.64 -0.41
CA ASN A 158 12.28 15.44 1.04
C ASN A 158 10.87 15.25 1.64
N TYR A 159 9.83 15.57 0.86
CA TYR A 159 8.44 15.58 1.29
C TYR A 159 7.65 14.48 0.59
N ASN A 160 7.82 14.37 -0.73
CA ASN A 160 7.08 13.47 -1.58
C ASN A 160 8.01 12.72 -2.54
N GLY A 161 7.88 11.40 -2.61
CA GLY A 161 8.71 10.56 -3.47
C GLY A 161 9.15 9.27 -2.78
N THR A 162 9.95 8.46 -3.49
CA THR A 162 10.32 7.14 -2.99
C THR A 162 11.12 7.21 -1.68
N TYR A 163 12.04 8.16 -1.53
CA TYR A 163 12.85 8.30 -0.31
C TYR A 163 11.97 8.63 0.90
N SER A 164 11.21 9.73 0.83
CA SER A 164 10.40 10.21 1.95
C SER A 164 9.32 9.21 2.35
N GLU A 165 8.54 8.70 1.40
CA GLU A 165 7.45 7.76 1.71
C GLU A 165 7.98 6.43 2.23
N THR A 166 9.12 5.93 1.73
CA THR A 166 9.69 4.67 2.24
C THR A 166 10.23 4.87 3.65
N ALA A 167 11.03 5.91 3.89
CA ALA A 167 11.59 6.15 5.22
C ALA A 167 10.47 6.39 6.24
N HIS A 168 9.48 7.20 5.89
CA HIS A 168 8.34 7.46 6.74
C HIS A 168 7.52 6.20 7.02
N GLY A 169 7.23 5.41 5.99
CA GLY A 169 6.48 4.17 6.11
C GLY A 169 7.20 3.11 6.95
N LEU A 170 8.51 2.95 6.78
CA LEU A 170 9.30 2.02 7.58
C LEU A 170 9.31 2.41 9.07
N ASN A 171 9.39 3.70 9.39
CA ASN A 171 9.28 4.19 10.77
C ASN A 171 7.88 3.98 11.36
N ILE A 172 6.82 4.16 10.55
CA ILE A 172 5.44 3.93 11.00
C ILE A 172 5.18 2.45 11.30
N ASN A 173 5.78 1.52 10.55
CA ASN A 173 5.59 0.09 10.79
C ASN A 173 5.91 -0.32 12.23
N GLU A 174 6.86 0.36 12.89
CA GLU A 174 7.26 0.08 14.28
C GLU A 174 6.12 0.29 15.28
N LEU A 175 5.15 1.13 14.94
CA LEU A 175 3.98 1.43 15.77
C LEU A 175 2.91 0.34 15.69
N ASN A 176 3.08 -0.67 14.83
CA ASN A 176 2.19 -1.83 14.69
C ASN A 176 0.70 -1.46 14.51
N CYS A 177 0.41 -0.34 13.86
CA CYS A 177 -0.97 0.07 13.59
C CYS A 177 -1.58 -0.82 12.49
N LYS A 178 -2.49 -1.73 12.86
CA LYS A 178 -3.14 -2.66 11.93
C LYS A 178 -3.93 -1.98 10.80
N TYR A 179 -4.29 -0.70 10.96
CA TYR A 179 -5.03 0.08 9.98
C TYR A 179 -4.14 0.75 8.94
N ILE A 180 -2.83 0.76 9.10
CA ILE A 180 -1.90 1.25 8.08
C ILE A 180 -1.38 0.03 7.32
N SER A 181 -1.43 0.07 5.98
CA SER A 181 -0.85 -0.99 5.16
C SER A 181 0.66 -1.09 5.42
N LYS A 182 1.14 -2.30 5.67
CA LYS A 182 2.56 -2.51 5.98
C LYS A 182 3.44 -2.16 4.79
N ILE A 183 4.51 -1.43 5.05
CA ILE A 183 5.54 -1.10 4.06
C ILE A 183 6.64 -2.15 4.18
N TYR A 184 6.94 -2.88 3.11
CA TYR A 184 7.99 -3.90 3.17
C TYR A 184 9.36 -3.30 2.91
N TRP A 185 9.52 -2.69 1.74
CA TRP A 185 10.78 -2.05 1.37
C TRP A 185 10.54 -0.97 0.31
N GLY A 186 11.54 -0.13 0.09
CA GLY A 186 11.60 0.77 -1.05
C GLY A 186 12.99 0.80 -1.66
N ASP A 187 13.03 1.09 -2.96
CA ASP A 187 14.25 1.19 -3.75
C ASP A 187 14.27 2.48 -4.54
N VAL A 188 15.16 3.35 -4.12
CA VAL A 188 15.28 4.72 -4.64
C VAL A 188 16.00 4.78 -5.98
N LYS A 189 16.83 3.79 -6.31
CA LYS A 189 17.44 3.65 -7.65
C LYS A 189 16.46 3.01 -8.65
N GLY A 190 15.52 2.21 -8.15
CA GLY A 190 14.38 1.67 -8.88
C GLY A 190 13.18 2.63 -8.96
N ASN A 191 13.13 3.64 -8.10
CA ASN A 191 12.04 4.61 -7.94
C ASN A 191 10.68 3.95 -7.63
N TYR A 192 10.67 3.02 -6.68
CA TYR A 192 9.47 2.31 -6.24
C TYR A 192 9.49 1.93 -4.77
N MET A 193 8.31 1.63 -4.22
CA MET A 193 8.14 0.98 -2.93
C MET A 193 7.21 -0.23 -3.07
N ALA A 194 7.38 -1.20 -2.17
CA ALA A 194 6.55 -2.39 -2.06
C ALA A 194 5.84 -2.40 -0.70
N THR A 195 4.52 -2.55 -0.74
CA THR A 195 3.67 -2.63 0.45
C THR A 195 2.83 -3.90 0.43
N GLU A 196 2.26 -4.25 1.57
CA GLU A 196 1.14 -5.19 1.66
C GLU A 196 0.04 -4.78 0.67
N TYR A 197 -0.44 -5.73 -0.12
CA TYR A 197 -1.60 -5.52 -0.99
C TYR A 197 -2.85 -6.13 -0.37
N GLU A 198 -3.76 -5.25 -0.01
CA GLU A 198 -5.10 -5.62 0.41
C GLU A 198 -6.03 -5.63 -0.80
N THR A 199 -6.82 -6.70 -0.94
CA THR A 199 -7.72 -6.82 -2.09
C THR A 199 -8.97 -6.00 -1.81
N PRO A 200 -9.32 -5.00 -2.63
CA PRO A 200 -10.63 -4.37 -2.50
C PRO A 200 -11.72 -5.43 -2.76
N PRO A 201 -12.76 -5.59 -1.92
CA PRO A 201 -13.94 -6.39 -2.21
C PRO A 201 -14.45 -6.16 -3.64
N LYS A 202 -14.98 -7.21 -4.29
CA LYS A 202 -15.55 -7.10 -5.66
C LYS A 202 -16.58 -5.98 -5.80
N TYR A 203 -17.29 -5.67 -4.71
CA TYR A 203 -18.30 -4.60 -4.62
C TYR A 203 -17.87 -3.43 -3.73
N SER A 204 -16.61 -3.41 -3.26
CA SER A 204 -16.03 -2.21 -2.67
C SER A 204 -15.75 -1.23 -3.79
N SER A 205 -16.78 -0.46 -4.11
CA SER A 205 -16.48 0.87 -4.59
C SER A 205 -15.74 1.61 -3.46
N PRO A 206 -14.84 2.55 -3.76
CA PRO A 206 -14.46 3.61 -2.81
C PRO A 206 -15.69 4.27 -2.13
N ILE A 207 -16.87 4.07 -2.71
CA ILE A 207 -18.21 4.44 -2.28
C ILE A 207 -18.91 3.22 -1.63
N VAL A 208 -18.59 2.88 -0.38
CA VAL A 208 -19.55 2.07 0.40
C VAL A 208 -20.67 3.04 0.78
N GLN A 209 -21.76 3.01 0.03
CA GLN A 209 -22.95 3.81 0.31
C GLN A 209 -23.82 3.02 1.27
N PHE A 210 -23.88 3.46 2.53
CA PHE A 210 -24.88 2.97 3.46
C PHE A 210 -26.28 3.31 2.92
N LYS A 211 -27.27 2.50 3.28
CA LYS A 211 -28.66 2.84 3.00
C LYS A 211 -28.98 4.18 3.67
N LYS A 212 -29.85 4.97 3.05
CA LYS A 212 -30.26 6.26 3.61
C LYS A 212 -30.91 6.11 4.99
N THR A 213 -31.65 5.02 5.20
CA THR A 213 -32.28 4.69 6.48
C THR A 213 -32.26 3.18 6.74
N TYR A 214 -32.39 2.82 8.01
CA TYR A 214 -32.51 1.47 8.56
C TYR A 214 -33.64 1.48 9.59
N LYS A 215 -34.31 0.35 9.82
CA LYS A 215 -35.38 0.29 10.83
C LYS A 215 -34.84 0.60 12.24
N THR A 216 -33.65 0.11 12.57
CA THR A 216 -33.03 0.30 13.89
C THR A 216 -31.52 0.53 13.78
N LEU A 217 -30.91 1.01 14.87
CA LEU A 217 -29.45 1.07 15.02
C LEU A 217 -28.83 -0.33 14.90
N GLN A 218 -29.49 -1.37 15.42
CA GLN A 218 -29.01 -2.75 15.36
C GLN A 218 -28.96 -3.28 13.92
N ASP A 219 -29.91 -2.90 13.07
CA ASP A 219 -29.89 -3.29 11.65
C ASP A 219 -28.74 -2.61 10.91
N PHE A 220 -28.50 -1.32 11.20
CA PHE A 220 -27.32 -0.63 10.69
C PHE A 220 -26.03 -1.26 11.21
N ALA A 221 -25.96 -1.64 12.49
CA ALA A 221 -24.77 -2.24 13.09
C ALA A 221 -24.34 -3.53 12.39
N LYS A 222 -25.31 -4.41 12.06
CA LYS A 222 -25.05 -5.66 11.33
C LYS A 222 -24.51 -5.40 9.93
N ASP A 223 -25.15 -4.48 9.20
CA ASP A 223 -24.75 -4.11 7.85
C ASP A 223 -23.36 -3.43 7.85
N PHE A 224 -23.13 -2.50 8.78
CA PHE A 224 -21.85 -1.82 8.99
C PHE A 224 -20.72 -2.81 9.27
N LYS A 225 -20.93 -3.77 10.18
CA LYS A 225 -19.93 -4.81 10.49
C LYS A 225 -19.64 -5.72 9.31
N SER A 226 -20.67 -6.10 8.56
CA SER A 226 -20.51 -6.89 7.32
C SER A 226 -19.70 -6.15 6.27
N GLN A 227 -19.96 -4.86 6.08
CA GLN A 227 -19.34 -4.06 5.02
C GLN A 227 -17.95 -3.54 5.39
N THR A 228 -17.65 -3.31 6.66
CA THR A 228 -16.40 -2.66 7.09
C THR A 228 -15.52 -3.53 7.98
N GLY A 229 -16.08 -4.57 8.61
CA GLY A 229 -15.42 -5.37 9.63
C GLY A 229 -15.35 -4.72 11.01
N LEU A 230 -15.79 -3.46 11.15
CA LEU A 230 -15.76 -2.69 12.40
C LEU A 230 -17.03 -2.92 13.23
N ASP A 231 -16.88 -2.88 14.56
CA ASP A 231 -18.03 -2.94 15.46
C ASP A 231 -18.58 -1.54 15.75
N ILE A 232 -19.90 -1.38 15.74
CA ILE A 232 -20.51 -0.08 16.01
C ILE A 232 -20.31 0.35 17.47
N THR A 233 -20.19 -0.62 18.38
CA THR A 233 -20.00 -0.37 19.80
C THR A 233 -18.68 0.36 20.03
N GLU A 234 -17.62 -0.07 19.31
CA GLU A 234 -16.31 0.57 19.35
C GLU A 234 -16.37 2.05 18.91
N LEU A 235 -17.23 2.39 17.94
CA LEU A 235 -17.41 3.77 17.50
C LEU A 235 -18.01 4.62 18.62
N ILE A 236 -19.07 4.13 19.24
CA ILE A 236 -19.81 4.84 20.29
C ILE A 236 -18.94 5.06 21.52
N GLU A 237 -18.18 4.05 21.95
CA GLU A 237 -17.20 4.15 23.04
C GLU A 237 -16.14 5.25 22.80
N ARG A 238 -15.86 5.56 21.54
CA ARG A 238 -14.91 6.61 21.12
C ARG A 238 -15.58 7.97 20.93
N GLY A 239 -16.86 8.10 21.30
CA GLY A 239 -17.65 9.31 21.12
C GLY A 239 -18.05 9.59 19.66
N ILE A 240 -17.87 8.62 18.76
CA ILE A 240 -18.24 8.77 17.34
C ILE A 240 -19.71 8.41 17.20
N ARG A 241 -20.54 9.39 16.83
CA ARG A 241 -21.97 9.17 16.60
C ARG A 241 -22.16 8.49 15.24
N PRO A 242 -22.76 7.28 15.18
CA PRO A 242 -22.94 6.56 13.91
C PRO A 242 -24.06 7.13 13.04
N GLY A 243 -24.94 7.95 13.60
CA GLY A 243 -26.11 8.49 12.91
C GLY A 243 -27.11 9.10 13.89
N ARG A 244 -28.35 9.25 13.44
CA ARG A 244 -29.46 9.77 14.23
C ARG A 244 -30.76 9.09 13.85
N THR A 245 -31.73 9.10 14.75
CA THR A 245 -33.11 8.76 14.39
C THR A 245 -33.71 9.90 13.58
N ASP A 246 -34.37 9.58 12.47
CA ASP A 246 -35.05 10.54 11.61
C ASP A 246 -36.47 10.84 12.10
N TRP A 247 -37.17 11.71 11.37
CA TRP A 247 -38.54 12.13 11.70
C TRP A 247 -39.59 11.02 11.58
N LYS A 248 -39.26 9.88 10.96
CA LYS A 248 -40.13 8.70 10.86
C LYS A 248 -39.85 7.66 11.94
N GLY A 249 -38.89 7.91 12.83
CA GLY A 249 -38.44 6.94 13.83
C GLY A 249 -37.47 5.90 13.27
N GLU A 250 -36.98 6.05 12.03
CA GLU A 250 -35.97 5.18 11.43
C GLU A 250 -34.56 5.67 11.76
N PHE A 251 -33.57 4.78 11.76
CA PHE A 251 -32.18 5.14 11.95
C PHE A 251 -31.54 5.60 10.62
N ALA A 252 -31.07 6.84 10.57
CA ALA A 252 -30.33 7.41 9.45
C ALA A 252 -28.83 7.50 9.78
N PRO A 253 -27.95 6.73 9.12
CA PRO A 253 -26.51 6.79 9.37
C PRO A 253 -25.92 8.11 8.89
N TYR A 254 -24.85 8.55 9.55
CA TYR A 254 -24.00 9.60 9.00
C TYR A 254 -23.14 9.07 7.86
N ASP A 255 -22.58 9.98 7.06
CA ASP A 255 -21.83 9.59 5.88
C ASP A 255 -20.57 8.77 6.24
N LYS A 256 -20.15 7.95 5.27
CA LYS A 256 -18.99 7.06 5.39
C LYS A 256 -17.72 7.82 5.81
N CYS A 257 -17.47 8.99 5.22
CA CYS A 257 -16.27 9.76 5.52
C CYS A 257 -16.26 10.16 6.99
N HIS A 258 -17.39 10.61 7.51
CA HIS A 258 -17.51 10.98 8.90
C HIS A 258 -17.22 9.79 9.83
N ILE A 259 -17.92 8.66 9.66
CA ILE A 259 -17.82 7.53 10.60
C ILE A 259 -16.44 6.85 10.52
N ILE A 260 -16.02 6.47 9.31
CA ILE A 260 -14.80 5.67 9.13
C ILE A 260 -13.55 6.52 9.33
N MET A 261 -13.50 7.76 8.83
CA MET A 261 -12.30 8.59 9.01
C MET A 261 -12.17 9.04 10.47
N SER A 262 -13.27 9.32 11.17
CA SER A 262 -13.21 9.62 12.61
C SER A 262 -12.67 8.43 13.41
N TYR A 263 -13.09 7.21 13.06
CA TYR A 263 -12.59 6.00 13.71
C TYR A 263 -11.10 5.79 13.43
N LEU A 264 -10.68 5.81 12.17
CA LEU A 264 -9.28 5.67 11.78
C LEU A 264 -8.41 6.74 12.45
N GLN A 265 -8.87 7.99 12.47
CA GLN A 265 -8.17 9.08 13.14
C GLN A 265 -8.07 8.86 14.66
N SER A 266 -9.08 8.28 15.29
CA SER A 266 -9.06 7.89 16.70
C SER A 266 -8.03 6.78 16.96
N GLU A 267 -7.97 5.77 16.09
CA GLU A 267 -7.00 4.68 16.21
C GLU A 267 -5.55 5.17 16.02
N LEU A 268 -5.31 6.09 15.09
CA LEU A 268 -4.00 6.74 14.95
C LEU A 268 -3.59 7.51 16.21
N LYS A 269 -4.51 8.24 16.83
CA LYS A 269 -4.21 9.02 18.04
C LYS A 269 -3.73 8.15 19.20
N LYS A 270 -4.22 6.91 19.32
CA LYS A 270 -3.80 5.97 20.38
C LYS A 270 -2.31 5.63 20.32
N VAL A 271 -1.72 5.69 19.13
CA VAL A 271 -0.29 5.42 18.90
C VAL A 271 0.51 6.71 18.64
N GLY A 272 -0.02 7.88 19.05
CA GLY A 272 0.65 9.17 18.89
C GLY A 272 0.73 9.63 17.43
N LEU A 273 -0.20 9.20 16.57
CA LEU A 273 -0.25 9.58 15.17
C LEU A 273 -1.46 10.45 14.83
N TYR A 274 -1.32 11.24 13.78
CA TYR A 274 -2.38 12.03 13.18
C TYR A 274 -2.26 12.01 11.66
N HIS A 275 -3.38 11.93 10.93
CA HIS A 275 -3.36 11.96 9.47
C HIS A 275 -3.96 13.27 8.95
N GLY A 276 -3.10 14.16 8.44
CA GLY A 276 -3.48 15.50 7.98
C GLY A 276 -4.35 15.54 6.74
N ASP A 277 -4.32 14.48 5.94
CA ASP A 277 -5.04 14.37 4.67
C ASP A 277 -5.97 13.14 4.62
N LEU A 278 -6.66 12.82 5.72
CA LEU A 278 -7.46 11.59 5.77
C LEU A 278 -8.83 11.81 5.09
N HIS A 279 -9.01 11.24 3.90
CA HIS A 279 -10.27 11.27 3.16
C HIS A 279 -10.57 9.95 2.45
N LYS A 280 -11.71 9.89 1.77
CA LYS A 280 -12.23 8.69 1.09
C LYS A 280 -11.29 8.02 0.09
N ASP A 281 -10.31 8.75 -0.45
CA ASP A 281 -9.37 8.22 -1.44
C ASP A 281 -8.07 7.71 -0.79
N ASN A 282 -7.82 8.10 0.47
CA ASN A 282 -6.65 7.70 1.26
C ASN A 282 -6.95 6.53 2.21
N ALA A 283 -8.18 6.03 2.21
CA ALA A 283 -8.58 4.84 2.95
C ALA A 283 -9.43 3.90 2.08
N ILE A 284 -9.16 2.61 2.20
CA ILE A 284 -9.90 1.55 1.52
C ILE A 284 -10.65 0.69 2.52
N ILE A 285 -11.73 0.10 2.04
CA ILE A 285 -12.30 -1.10 2.65
C ILE A 285 -11.76 -2.25 1.80
N GLY A 286 -10.94 -3.12 2.38
CA GLY A 286 -10.36 -4.31 1.78
C GLY A 286 -11.03 -5.59 2.28
N THR A 287 -10.50 -6.74 1.87
CA THR A 287 -10.75 -8.02 2.54
C THR A 287 -9.45 -8.64 2.97
N ASP A 288 -9.43 -9.21 4.18
CA ASP A 288 -8.33 -10.05 4.64
C ASP A 288 -8.27 -11.38 3.84
N ASN A 289 -7.30 -12.23 4.19
CA ASN A 289 -7.10 -13.53 3.56
C ASN A 289 -8.28 -14.51 3.74
N ASN A 290 -9.16 -14.28 4.71
CA ASN A 290 -10.38 -15.06 4.96
C ASN A 290 -11.61 -14.46 4.25
N GLY A 291 -11.44 -13.39 3.48
CA GLY A 291 -12.52 -12.70 2.80
C GLY A 291 -13.34 -11.76 3.69
N LYS A 292 -12.91 -11.52 4.95
CA LYS A 292 -13.59 -10.61 5.87
C LYS A 292 -13.22 -9.17 5.55
N ALA A 293 -14.21 -8.27 5.56
CA ALA A 293 -13.98 -6.84 5.35
C ALA A 293 -13.04 -6.25 6.40
N ILE A 294 -12.15 -5.37 5.98
CA ILE A 294 -11.20 -4.62 6.82
C ILE A 294 -11.08 -3.19 6.33
N VAL A 295 -10.76 -2.25 7.22
CA VAL A 295 -10.48 -0.85 6.86
C VAL A 295 -8.98 -0.59 6.94
N LYS A 296 -8.41 0.04 5.92
CA LYS A 296 -6.98 0.38 5.84
C LYS A 296 -6.76 1.78 5.27
N ILE A 297 -5.74 2.46 5.78
CA ILE A 297 -5.15 3.69 5.26
C ILE A 297 -4.09 3.28 4.24
N ILE A 298 -4.19 3.82 3.03
CA ILE A 298 -3.33 3.44 1.89
C ILE A 298 -2.38 4.55 1.44
N ASP A 299 -2.69 5.79 1.77
CA ASP A 299 -1.75 6.90 1.62
C ASP A 299 -1.24 7.28 3.00
N ILE A 300 0.07 7.21 3.19
CA ILE A 300 0.72 7.51 4.47
C ILE A 300 1.44 8.85 4.44
N GLY A 301 1.47 9.55 3.29
CA GLY A 301 2.19 10.82 3.17
C GLY A 301 1.65 11.92 4.10
N GLY A 302 0.38 11.81 4.48
CA GLY A 302 -0.26 12.73 5.44
C GLY A 302 -0.11 12.34 6.91
N VAL A 303 0.51 11.20 7.23
CA VAL A 303 0.66 10.73 8.62
C VAL A 303 1.77 11.53 9.33
N MET A 304 1.54 11.90 10.58
CA MET A 304 2.44 12.72 11.37
C MET A 304 2.43 12.24 12.82
N LYS A 305 3.60 12.25 13.48
CA LYS A 305 3.68 12.04 14.93
C LYS A 305 3.16 13.28 15.66
N ARG A 306 2.31 13.08 16.67
CA ARG A 306 1.76 14.12 17.54
C ARG A 306 2.03 13.82 19.00
#